data_AF-A0AA87RD85-F1
#
_entry.id   AF-A0AA87RD85-F1
#
_cell.length_a   1.000
_cell.length_b   1.000
_cell.length_c   1.000
_cell.angle_alpha   90.00
_cell.angle_beta   90.00
_cell.angle_gamma   90.00
#
_symmetry.space_group_name_H-M   'P 1'
#
loop_
_entity.id
_entity.type
_entity.pdbx_description
1 polymer ?
#
loop_
_entity_poly.entity_id
_entity_poly.type
_entity_poly.pdbx_seq_one_letter_code
_entity_poly.pdbx_strand_id
1 'polypeptide(L)' 'MKKLLFLAIGVVIGVFAARRIEETEKGKAFLDSVDDRSREFSDAVKDGYKARDRELRGE' A
#
# COMPACT_ATOMS: atom_id res chain seq x y z
N MET A 1 2.73 -29.33 -12.06
CA MET A 1 3.81 -28.68 -12.84
C MET A 1 3.39 -27.39 -13.55
N LYS A 2 2.31 -27.33 -14.33
CA LYS A 2 1.88 -26.08 -15.04
C LYS A 2 1.59 -24.87 -14.11
N LYS A 3 0.99 -25.11 -12.94
CA LYS A 3 0.68 -24.02 -11.98
C LYS A 3 1.94 -23.32 -11.45
N LEU A 4 3.00 -24.07 -11.19
CA LEU A 4 4.28 -23.53 -10.74
C LEU A 4 4.96 -22.70 -11.85
N LEU A 5 4.82 -23.12 -13.11
CA LEU A 5 5.31 -22.36 -14.25
C LEU A 5 4.59 -21.00 -14.38
N PHE A 6 3.26 -20.99 -14.28
CA PHE A 6 2.49 -19.73 -14.29
C PHE A 6 2.81 -18.84 -13.10
N LEU A 7 3.02 -19.43 -11.92
CA LEU A 7 3.46 -18.68 -10.74
C LEU A 7 4.83 -18.04 -10.99
N ALA A 8 5.80 -18.80 -11.50
CA ALA A 8 7.14 -18.28 -11.79
C ALA A 8 7.09 -17.14 -12.82
N ILE A 9 6.30 -17.30 -13.89
CA ILE A 9 6.10 -16.24 -14.89
C ILE A 9 5.48 -15.00 -14.25
N GLY A 10 4.44 -15.15 -13.43
CA GLY A 10 3.80 -14.03 -12.73
C GLY A 10 4.77 -13.30 -11.81
N VAL A 11 5.60 -14.03 -11.06
CA VAL A 11 6.63 -13.45 -10.18
C VAL A 11 7.64 -12.66 -10.99
N VAL A 12 8.16 -13.21 -12.09
CA VAL A 12 9.13 -12.52 -12.95
C VAL A 12 8.54 -11.24 -13.53
N ILE A 13 7.31 -11.29 -14.03
CA ILE A 13 6.60 -10.12 -14.55
C ILE A 13 6.41 -9.07 -13.46
N GLY A 14 5.99 -9.47 -12.26
CA GLY A 14 5.77 -8.56 -11.14
C GLY A 14 7.05 -7.84 -10.71
N VAL A 15 8.16 -8.58 -10.57
CA VAL A 15 9.46 -7.99 -10.21
C VAL A 15 9.94 -7.01 -11.28
N PHE A 16 9.77 -7.36 -12.57
CA PHE A 16 10.18 -6.47 -13.66
C PHE A 16 9.33 -5.19 -13.71
N ALA A 17 8.02 -5.30 -13.52
CA ALA A 17 7.13 -4.16 -13.45
C ALA A 17 7.46 -3.23 -12.28
N ALA A 18 7.73 -3.80 -11.09
CA ALA A 18 8.13 -3.03 -9.91
C ALA A 18 9.40 -2.21 -10.16
N ARG A 19 10.46 -2.86 -10.70
CA ARG A 19 11.70 -2.15 -11.06
C ARG A 19 11.47 -1.04 -12.08
N ARG A 20 10.64 -1.30 -13.09
CA ARG A 20 10.35 -0.29 -14.11
C ARG A 20 9.64 0.94 -13.54
N ILE A 21 8.75 0.74 -12.57
CA ILE A 21 8.06 1.84 -11.88
C ILE A 21 9.08 2.65 -11.08
N GLU A 22 9.92 1.99 -10.28
CA GLU A 22 10.95 2.63 -9.44
C GLU A 22 12.01 3.43 -10.24
N GLU A 23 12.37 2.95 -11.42
CA GLU A 23 13.37 3.61 -12.29
C GLU A 23 12.85 4.91 -12.93
N THR A 24 11.54 5.18 -12.87
CA THR A 24 10.94 6.37 -13.49
C THR A 24 10.57 7.43 -12.44
N GLU A 25 10.81 8.72 -12.75
CA GLU A 25 10.39 9.83 -11.88
C GLU A 25 8.88 9.84 -11.64
N LYS A 26 8.09 9.55 -12.68
CA LYS A 26 6.63 9.45 -12.59
C LYS A 26 6.19 8.30 -11.68
N GLY A 27 6.89 7.17 -11.70
CA GLY A 27 6.60 6.03 -10.86
C GLY A 27 6.91 6.30 -9.39
N LYS A 28 8.03 6.98 -9.09
CA LYS A 28 8.34 7.46 -7.73
C LYS A 28 7.27 8.41 -7.21
N ALA A 29 6.92 9.44 -7.99
CA ALA A 29 5.87 10.38 -7.61
C ALA A 29 4.49 9.69 -7.38
N PHE A 30 4.18 8.66 -8.14
CA PHE A 30 2.99 7.86 -7.91
C PHE A 30 3.06 7.09 -6.59
N LEU A 31 4.17 6.41 -6.30
CA LEU A 31 4.38 5.67 -5.05
C LEU A 31 4.31 6.60 -3.83
N ASP A 32 4.94 7.77 -3.90
CA ASP A 32 4.90 8.78 -2.85
C ASP A 32 3.44 9.24 -2.60
N SER A 33 2.68 9.50 -3.67
CA SER A 33 1.27 9.89 -3.54
C SER A 33 0.38 8.80 -2.92
N VAL A 34 0.73 7.53 -3.11
CA VAL A 34 0.03 6.39 -2.52
C VAL A 34 0.40 6.25 -1.05
N ASP A 35 1.67 6.43 -0.70
CA ASP A 35 2.15 6.40 0.69
C ASP A 35 1.47 7.50 1.53
N ASP A 36 1.44 8.73 1.03
CA ASP A 36 0.79 9.87 1.70
C ASP A 36 -0.69 9.57 1.98
N ARG A 37 -1.43 9.08 0.97
CA ARG A 37 -2.85 8.72 1.12
C ARG A 37 -3.07 7.56 2.08
N SER A 38 -2.19 6.56 2.04
CA SER A 38 -2.25 5.40 2.94
C SER A 38 -2.06 5.83 4.39
N ARG A 39 -1.14 6.76 4.63
CA ARG A 39 -0.88 7.33 5.94
C ARG A 39 -2.06 8.15 6.45
N GLU A 40 -2.58 9.06 5.63
CA GLU A 40 -3.75 9.87 5.97
C GLU A 40 -4.95 9.00 6.33
N PHE A 41 -5.21 7.96 5.51
CA PHE A 41 -6.26 6.99 5.79
C PHE A 41 -6.02 6.27 7.13
N SER A 42 -4.81 5.78 7.36
CA SER A 42 -4.45 5.06 8.58
C SER A 42 -4.60 5.92 9.83
N ASP A 43 -4.23 7.19 9.75
CA ASP A 43 -4.34 8.13 10.85
C ASP A 43 -5.79 8.53 11.12
N ALA A 44 -6.61 8.75 10.08
CA ALA A 44 -8.04 8.95 10.22
C ALA A 44 -8.75 7.75 10.89
N VAL A 45 -8.37 6.52 10.52
CA VAL A 45 -8.89 5.30 11.15
C VAL A 45 -8.50 5.26 12.63
N LYS A 46 -7.22 5.49 12.97
CA LYS A 46 -6.77 5.52 14.37
C LYS A 46 -7.52 6.57 15.19
N ASP A 47 -7.72 7.76 14.63
CA ASP A 47 -8.43 8.85 15.30
C ASP A 47 -9.90 8.51 15.52
N GLY A 48 -10.56 7.85 14.57
CA GLY A 48 -11.90 7.31 14.76
C GLY A 48 -11.99 6.29 15.90
N TYR A 49 -11.04 5.36 16.00
CA TYR A 49 -10.97 4.41 17.12
C TYR A 49 -10.72 5.13 18.46
N LYS A 50 -9.80 6.09 18.50
CA LYS A 50 -9.54 6.89 19.71
C LYS A 50 -10.72 7.75 20.13
N ALA A 51 -11.47 8.30 19.18
CA ALA A 51 -12.69 9.06 19.45
C ALA A 51 -13.74 8.15 20.08
N ARG A 52 -13.92 6.93 19.56
CA ARG A 52 -14.78 5.92 20.18
C ARG A 52 -14.32 5.52 21.57
N ASP A 53 -13.03 5.36 21.79
CA ASP A 53 -12.46 5.05 23.10
C ASP A 53 -12.68 6.17 24.12
N ARG A 54 -12.65 7.45 23.69
CA ARG A 54 -12.98 8.61 24.55
C ARG A 54 -14.47 8.64 24.90
N GLU A 55 -15.33 8.47 23.90
CA GLU A 55 -16.78 8.38 24.11
C GLU A 55 -17.17 7.22 25.04
N LEU A 56 -16.48 6.07 24.95
CA LEU A 56 -16.72 4.91 25.80
C LEU A 56 -16.14 5.05 27.21
N ARG A 57 -15.08 5.85 27.39
CA ARG A 57 -14.51 6.17 28.71
C ARG A 57 -15.21 7.33 29.42
N GLY A 58 -16.11 8.04 28.74
CA GLY A 58 -16.95 9.09 29.31
C GLY A 58 -16.22 10.41 29.55
N GLU A 59 -15.13 10.67 28.82
CA GLU A 59 -14.47 12.00 28.74
C GLU A 59 -15.06 12.86 27.63
#